data_AF-A0A9P5YZ04-F1
#
_entry.id   AF-A0A9P5YZ04-F1
#
_cell.length_a   1.000
_cell.length_b   1.000
_cell.length_c   1.000
_cell.angle_alpha   90.00
_cell.angle_beta   90.00
_cell.angle_gamma   90.00
#
_symmetry.space_group_name_H-M   'P 1'
#
loop_
_entity.id
_entity.type
_entity.pdbx_description
1 polymer ?
#
loop_
_entity_poly.entity_id
_entity_poly.type
_entity_poly.pdbx_seq_one_letter_code
_entity_poly.pdbx_strand_id
1 'polypeptide(L)'
;MTPMTRKTPTVLSSLREFLVANDWPVPKDDGEVLGLLQSFRAYTHVYHDSIQPKVLQHPNIRHSRFYFPDGNIIFLLDNVLFKVHRYFFQRDSPVFSAMFTLPHPERDTAEGEMDEKPVKLTGFTPTDFERFLTLLYPKDFTKTELTGTEAWISVLKIATQFEFASLRALAITRIRNFLVNAPERIAVAKQYGIDNWLVQAYTDLCTRDEPLTLEEGRKVGLEDVIDLYRVRALIRYSSNLNRHHDTIRALVCKEFHLTSASGKEEAEDADI
;
A
#
# COMPACT_ATOMS: atom_id res chain seq x y z
N MET A 1 32.91 22.21 -37.82
CA MET A 1 31.69 22.28 -36.99
C MET A 1 30.52 22.56 -37.93
N THR A 2 29.76 21.52 -38.26
CA THR A 2 28.57 21.61 -39.11
C THR A 2 27.38 21.31 -38.20
N PRO A 3 26.38 22.19 -38.09
CA PRO A 3 25.29 21.98 -37.14
C PRO A 3 24.35 20.89 -37.66
N MET A 4 24.26 19.77 -36.94
CA MET A 4 23.19 18.77 -37.11
C MET A 4 21.88 19.38 -36.61
N THR A 5 21.10 19.95 -37.51
CA THR A 5 19.69 20.28 -37.26
C THR A 5 18.88 18.97 -37.27
N ARG A 6 18.58 18.42 -36.08
CA ARG A 6 17.56 17.36 -35.95
C ARG A 6 16.21 17.97 -36.32
N LYS A 7 15.70 17.67 -37.52
CA LYS A 7 14.32 17.97 -37.91
C LYS A 7 13.40 17.16 -37.00
N THR A 8 12.50 17.83 -36.29
CA THR A 8 11.42 17.16 -35.57
C THR A 8 10.51 16.48 -36.62
N PRO A 9 10.26 15.16 -36.52
CA PRO A 9 9.37 14.49 -37.46
C PRO A 9 7.96 15.06 -37.32
N THR A 10 7.35 15.41 -38.45
CA THR A 10 5.96 15.87 -38.52
C THR A 10 5.04 14.69 -38.16
N VAL A 11 3.84 14.95 -37.63
CA VAL A 11 2.88 13.89 -37.25
C VAL A 11 2.63 12.88 -38.39
N LEU A 12 2.67 13.35 -39.64
CA LEU A 12 2.52 12.53 -40.85
C LEU A 12 3.67 11.54 -41.08
N SER A 13 4.92 11.91 -40.75
CA SER A 13 6.06 10.99 -40.90
C SER A 13 6.03 9.91 -39.83
N SER A 14 5.67 10.26 -38.59
CA SER A 14 5.51 9.27 -37.50
C SER A 14 4.35 8.31 -37.76
N LEU A 15 3.25 8.78 -38.37
CA LEU A 15 2.13 7.92 -38.74
C LEU A 15 2.50 6.94 -39.86
N ARG A 16 3.25 7.38 -40.89
CA ARG A 16 3.73 6.49 -41.96
C ARG A 16 4.70 5.42 -41.42
N GLU A 17 5.62 5.79 -40.53
CA GLU A 17 6.53 4.83 -39.87
C GLU A 17 5.75 3.77 -39.07
N PHE A 18 4.72 4.18 -38.33
CA PHE A 18 3.88 3.26 -37.56
C PHE A 18 3.12 2.27 -38.45
N LEU A 19 2.56 2.73 -39.58
CA LEU A 19 1.84 1.86 -40.50
C LEU A 19 2.75 0.83 -41.17
N VAL A 20 3.97 1.23 -41.56
CA VAL A 20 4.99 0.31 -42.09
C VAL A 20 5.41 -0.71 -41.03
N ALA A 21 5.61 -0.30 -39.78
CA ALA A 21 6.05 -1.20 -38.71
C ALA A 21 5.02 -2.29 -38.34
N ASN A 22 3.75 -2.12 -38.72
CA ASN A 22 2.67 -3.06 -38.43
C ASN A 22 2.09 -3.72 -39.70
N ASP A 23 2.82 -3.68 -40.82
CA ASP A 23 2.41 -4.25 -42.13
C ASP A 23 1.04 -3.73 -42.63
N TRP A 24 0.68 -2.50 -42.27
CA TRP A 24 -0.57 -1.87 -42.70
C TRP A 24 -0.37 -1.13 -44.04
N PRO A 25 -1.35 -1.13 -44.96
CA PRO A 25 -1.25 -0.40 -46.22
C PRO A 25 -0.96 1.09 -46.02
N VAL A 26 0.17 1.55 -46.56
CA VAL A 26 0.63 2.94 -46.44
C VAL A 26 -0.04 3.80 -47.52
N PRO A 27 -0.72 4.89 -47.15
CA PRO A 27 -1.37 5.79 -48.11
C PRO A 27 -0.38 6.47 -49.04
N LYS A 28 -0.72 6.57 -50.34
CA LYS A 28 0.20 7.03 -51.39
C LYS A 28 0.28 8.55 -51.52
N ASP A 29 -0.75 9.26 -51.09
CA ASP A 29 -0.79 10.73 -51.08
C ASP A 29 -1.30 11.28 -49.75
N ASP A 30 -1.12 12.59 -49.54
CA ASP A 30 -1.50 13.26 -48.30
C ASP A 30 -3.04 13.44 -48.19
N GLY A 31 -3.78 13.29 -49.29
CA GLY A 31 -5.24 13.32 -49.32
C GLY A 31 -5.86 12.03 -48.76
N GLU A 32 -5.28 10.87 -49.06
CA GLU A 32 -5.64 9.57 -48.48
C GLU A 32 -5.32 9.53 -46.98
N VAL A 33 -4.22 10.16 -46.54
CA VAL A 33 -3.89 10.29 -45.11
C VAL A 33 -4.94 11.13 -44.38
N LEU A 34 -5.39 12.24 -44.97
CA LEU A 34 -6.47 13.05 -44.41
C LEU A 34 -7.81 12.30 -44.41
N GLY A 35 -8.09 11.50 -45.43
CA GLY A 35 -9.25 10.60 -45.48
C GLY A 35 -9.21 9.52 -44.41
N LEU A 36 -8.03 8.92 -44.16
CA LEU A 36 -7.81 7.99 -43.06
C LEU A 36 -7.93 8.67 -41.71
N LEU A 37 -7.38 9.87 -41.52
CA LEU A 37 -7.50 10.63 -40.28
C LEU A 37 -8.93 11.10 -40.02
N GLN A 38 -9.69 11.49 -41.06
CA GLN A 38 -11.12 11.80 -40.94
C GLN A 38 -11.95 10.55 -40.67
N SER A 39 -11.62 9.43 -41.31
CA SER A 39 -12.27 8.14 -41.03
C SER A 39 -11.94 7.66 -39.63
N PHE A 40 -10.70 7.86 -39.16
CA PHE A 40 -10.27 7.55 -37.80
C PHE A 40 -10.92 8.50 -36.80
N ARG A 41 -11.10 9.78 -37.13
CA ARG A 41 -11.79 10.77 -36.29
C ARG A 41 -13.30 10.53 -36.24
N ALA A 42 -13.91 10.08 -37.35
CA ALA A 42 -15.30 9.64 -37.40
C ALA A 42 -15.47 8.30 -36.68
N TYR A 43 -14.52 7.38 -36.81
CA TYR A 43 -14.48 6.12 -36.08
C TYR A 43 -14.29 6.39 -34.59
N THR A 44 -13.38 7.26 -34.18
CA THR A 44 -13.25 7.64 -32.76
C THR A 44 -14.46 8.41 -32.27
N HIS A 45 -15.15 9.23 -33.07
CA HIS A 45 -16.38 9.90 -32.61
C HIS A 45 -17.59 8.94 -32.50
N VAL A 46 -17.67 7.91 -33.36
CA VAL A 46 -18.69 6.86 -33.30
C VAL A 46 -18.36 5.84 -32.19
N TYR A 47 -17.07 5.62 -31.90
CA TYR A 47 -16.57 4.71 -30.86
C TYR A 47 -16.25 5.37 -29.52
N HIS A 48 -16.23 6.69 -29.38
CA HIS A 48 -16.04 7.34 -28.07
C HIS A 48 -17.31 7.23 -27.21
N ASP A 49 -18.48 7.26 -27.84
CA ASP A 49 -19.76 7.01 -27.16
C ASP A 49 -20.01 5.52 -26.89
N SER A 50 -19.32 4.60 -27.58
CA SER A 50 -19.54 3.14 -27.48
C SER A 50 -18.35 2.33 -26.94
N ILE A 51 -17.19 2.97 -26.71
CA ILE A 51 -16.10 2.49 -25.86
C ILE A 51 -15.86 3.55 -24.78
N GLN A 52 -16.82 3.69 -23.87
CA GLN A 52 -16.37 3.65 -22.48
C GLN A 52 -15.65 2.31 -22.33
N PRO A 53 -14.48 2.22 -21.67
CA PRO A 53 -13.96 0.92 -21.32
C PRO A 53 -15.10 0.21 -20.60
N LYS A 54 -15.72 -0.75 -21.29
CA LYS A 54 -16.62 -1.70 -20.68
C LYS A 54 -15.65 -2.49 -19.85
N VAL A 55 -15.35 -1.98 -18.65
CA VAL A 55 -14.75 -2.72 -17.55
C VAL A 55 -15.48 -4.04 -17.67
N LEU A 56 -14.76 -5.11 -17.98
CA LEU A 56 -15.35 -6.45 -17.99
C LEU A 56 -15.90 -6.58 -16.58
N GLN A 57 -17.19 -6.26 -16.42
CA GLN A 57 -17.92 -6.35 -15.17
C GLN A 57 -18.06 -7.85 -15.01
N HIS A 58 -17.00 -8.46 -14.49
CA HIS A 58 -17.09 -9.79 -13.95
C HIS A 58 -18.20 -9.70 -12.92
N PRO A 59 -19.21 -10.59 -13.01
CA PRO A 59 -20.30 -10.56 -12.05
C PRO A 59 -19.68 -10.61 -10.66
N ASN A 60 -20.15 -9.72 -9.79
CA ASN A 60 -19.69 -9.68 -8.42
C ASN A 60 -19.91 -11.07 -7.78
N ILE A 61 -18.85 -11.62 -7.20
CA ILE A 61 -18.87 -12.94 -6.59
C ILE A 61 -19.02 -12.75 -5.09
N ARG A 62 -19.97 -13.45 -4.47
CA ARG A 62 -20.13 -13.46 -3.02
C ARG A 62 -19.01 -14.25 -2.38
N HIS A 63 -18.36 -13.70 -1.37
CA HIS A 63 -17.32 -14.40 -0.63
C HIS A 63 -17.88 -15.65 0.04
N SER A 64 -17.18 -16.79 -0.05
CA SER A 64 -17.67 -18.09 0.44
C SER A 64 -17.92 -18.11 1.96
N ARG A 65 -17.02 -17.49 2.74
CA ARG A 65 -17.10 -17.41 4.20
C ARG A 65 -17.77 -16.13 4.74
N PHE A 66 -17.39 -14.98 4.22
CA PHE A 66 -17.75 -13.67 4.77
C PHE A 66 -18.90 -13.00 4.00
N TYR A 67 -19.91 -13.78 3.67
CA TYR A 67 -21.17 -13.29 3.12
C TYR A 67 -22.30 -13.84 3.99
N PHE A 68 -22.63 -13.11 5.04
CA PHE A 68 -23.57 -13.53 6.06
C PHE A 68 -25.01 -13.17 5.67
N PRO A 69 -25.98 -14.11 5.75
CA PRO A 69 -27.38 -13.83 5.43
C PRO A 69 -27.97 -12.67 6.25
N ASP A 70 -27.60 -12.60 7.53
CA ASP A 70 -27.99 -11.60 8.53
C ASP A 70 -27.10 -10.35 8.56
N GLY A 71 -26.05 -10.30 7.74
CA GLY A 71 -25.21 -9.11 7.60
C GLY A 71 -26.01 -7.89 7.13
N ASN A 72 -25.58 -6.71 7.56
CA ASN A 72 -26.29 -5.43 7.33
C ASN A 72 -25.39 -4.37 6.69
N ILE A 73 -24.20 -4.75 6.20
CA ILE A 73 -23.37 -3.94 5.33
C ILE A 73 -22.64 -4.82 4.31
N ILE A 74 -22.57 -4.36 3.07
CA ILE A 74 -21.92 -5.05 1.95
C ILE A 74 -20.73 -4.22 1.46
N PHE A 75 -19.54 -4.79 1.52
CA PHE A 75 -18.32 -4.23 0.95
C PHE A 75 -17.98 -4.91 -0.38
N LEU A 76 -17.42 -4.14 -1.32
CA LEU A 76 -16.90 -4.63 -2.59
C LEU A 76 -15.40 -4.31 -2.67
N LEU A 77 -14.60 -5.36 -2.89
CA LEU A 77 -13.18 -5.25 -3.22
C LEU A 77 -12.94 -5.99 -4.54
N ASP A 78 -12.35 -5.30 -5.50
CA ASP A 78 -12.25 -5.76 -6.90
C ASP A 78 -13.62 -6.23 -7.44
N ASN A 79 -13.85 -7.54 -7.46
CA ASN A 79 -15.10 -8.19 -7.89
C ASN A 79 -15.73 -9.09 -6.81
N VAL A 80 -15.30 -8.99 -5.55
CA VAL A 80 -15.74 -9.85 -4.44
C VAL A 80 -16.58 -9.06 -3.43
N LEU A 81 -17.78 -9.55 -3.15
CA LEU A 81 -18.70 -9.00 -2.16
C LEU A 81 -18.54 -9.66 -0.81
N PHE A 82 -18.44 -8.84 0.23
CA PHE A 82 -18.38 -9.24 1.63
C PHE A 82 -19.60 -8.66 2.34
N LYS A 83 -20.50 -9.52 2.79
CA LYS A 83 -21.68 -9.11 3.55
C LYS A 83 -21.45 -9.43 5.02
N VAL A 84 -21.33 -8.40 5.84
CA VAL A 84 -20.89 -8.49 7.25
C VAL A 84 -21.73 -7.60 8.16
N HIS A 85 -21.43 -7.63 9.47
CA HIS A 85 -22.13 -6.82 10.48
C HIS A 85 -21.42 -5.49 10.71
N ARG A 86 -22.13 -4.40 10.43
CA ARG A 86 -21.73 -2.99 10.63
C ARG A 86 -21.23 -2.71 12.04
N TYR A 87 -21.79 -3.38 13.05
CA TYR A 87 -21.43 -3.18 14.46
C TYR A 87 -19.91 -3.29 14.72
N PHE A 88 -19.25 -4.31 14.18
CA PHE A 88 -17.81 -4.52 14.42
C PHE A 88 -16.94 -3.40 13.83
N PHE A 89 -17.39 -2.78 12.75
CA PHE A 89 -16.70 -1.66 12.12
C PHE A 89 -16.99 -0.36 12.86
N GLN A 90 -18.25 -0.11 13.20
CA GLN A 90 -18.66 1.11 13.89
C GLN A 90 -18.09 1.20 15.32
N ARG A 91 -17.94 0.07 16.02
CA ARG A 91 -17.42 0.04 17.39
C ARG A 91 -15.96 0.48 17.47
N ASP A 92 -15.11 -0.04 16.59
CA ASP A 92 -13.65 0.06 16.72
C ASP A 92 -13.00 0.97 15.66
N SER A 93 -13.77 1.50 14.71
CA SER A 93 -13.28 2.45 13.70
C SER A 93 -14.08 3.76 13.74
N PRO A 94 -13.44 4.90 14.09
CA PRO A 94 -14.08 6.20 14.02
C PRO A 94 -14.43 6.60 12.58
N VAL A 95 -13.63 6.18 11.59
CA VAL A 95 -13.88 6.40 10.16
C VAL A 95 -15.21 5.76 9.75
N PHE A 96 -15.39 4.47 10.06
CA PHE A 96 -16.65 3.79 9.76
C PHE A 96 -17.79 4.34 10.59
N SER A 97 -17.59 4.64 11.88
CA SER A 97 -18.62 5.26 12.70
C SER A 97 -19.12 6.58 12.09
N ALA A 98 -18.21 7.45 11.64
CA ALA A 98 -18.57 8.70 10.99
C ALA A 98 -19.30 8.45 9.67
N MET A 99 -18.75 7.62 8.78
CA MET A 99 -19.35 7.26 7.48
C MET A 99 -20.81 6.83 7.63
N PHE A 100 -21.07 6.01 8.64
CA PHE A 100 -22.36 5.42 8.94
C PHE A 100 -23.38 6.35 9.62
N THR A 101 -22.94 7.53 10.08
CA THR A 101 -23.80 8.58 10.66
C THR A 101 -24.16 9.68 9.67
N LEU A 102 -23.56 9.68 8.47
CA LEU A 102 -23.83 10.70 7.46
C LEU A 102 -25.29 10.57 6.95
N PRO A 103 -26.01 11.70 6.80
CA PRO A 103 -27.36 11.70 6.28
C PRO A 103 -27.36 11.25 4.83
N HIS A 104 -28.20 10.27 4.51
CA HIS A 104 -28.41 9.81 3.15
C HIS A 104 -29.55 10.62 2.51
N PRO A 105 -29.45 11.01 1.23
CA PRO A 105 -30.57 11.65 0.54
C PRO A 105 -31.77 10.70 0.54
N GLU A 106 -32.93 11.19 1.00
CA GLU A 106 -34.15 10.43 1.38
C GLU A 106 -34.74 9.49 0.31
N ARG A 107 -34.18 9.47 -0.91
CA ARG A 107 -34.71 8.72 -2.06
C ARG A 107 -33.79 7.64 -2.61
N ASP A 108 -32.57 7.52 -2.08
CA ASP A 108 -31.62 6.50 -2.49
C ASP A 108 -31.41 5.48 -1.37
N THR A 109 -31.41 4.19 -1.72
CA THR A 109 -30.91 3.13 -0.83
C THR A 109 -29.50 3.48 -0.37
N ALA A 110 -29.21 3.24 0.91
CA ALA A 110 -27.90 3.59 1.45
C ALA A 110 -26.81 2.72 0.81
N GLU A 111 -25.61 3.27 0.67
CA GLU A 111 -24.48 2.50 0.15
C GLU A 111 -24.16 1.35 1.11
N GLY A 112 -24.06 0.13 0.56
CA GLY A 112 -23.80 -1.10 1.30
C GLY A 112 -25.04 -1.89 1.71
N GLU A 113 -26.26 -1.46 1.38
CA GLU A 113 -27.48 -2.22 1.72
C GLU A 113 -27.82 -3.34 0.71
N MET A 114 -27.38 -3.19 -0.55
CA MET A 114 -27.69 -4.12 -1.64
C MET A 114 -26.43 -4.51 -2.42
N ASP A 115 -26.44 -5.68 -3.06
CA ASP A 115 -25.32 -6.19 -3.87
C ASP A 115 -25.02 -5.28 -5.08
N GLU A 116 -26.03 -4.56 -5.58
CA GLU A 116 -25.94 -3.60 -6.68
C GLU A 116 -25.32 -2.27 -6.27
N LYS A 117 -25.35 -1.94 -4.97
CA LYS A 117 -24.81 -0.69 -4.41
C LYS A 117 -23.97 -0.97 -3.17
N PRO A 118 -22.86 -1.71 -3.29
CA PRO A 118 -21.97 -2.02 -2.15
C PRO A 118 -21.05 -0.84 -1.83
N VAL A 119 -20.52 -0.81 -0.60
CA VAL A 119 -19.44 0.11 -0.22
C VAL A 119 -18.15 -0.35 -0.88
N LYS A 120 -17.60 0.45 -1.79
CA LYS A 120 -16.36 0.11 -2.50
C LYS A 120 -15.14 0.45 -1.65
N LEU A 121 -14.34 -0.56 -1.30
CA LEU A 121 -13.05 -0.34 -0.65
C LEU A 121 -11.93 -0.45 -1.70
N THR A 122 -11.16 0.61 -1.87
CA THR A 122 -10.04 0.68 -2.82
C THR A 122 -8.69 0.65 -2.09
N GLY A 123 -7.65 0.17 -2.78
CA GLY A 123 -6.29 0.09 -2.23
C GLY A 123 -5.96 -1.22 -1.51
N PHE A 124 -6.88 -2.19 -1.50
CA PHE A 124 -6.68 -3.50 -0.88
C PHE A 124 -7.17 -4.61 -1.80
N THR A 125 -6.56 -5.79 -1.66
CA THR A 125 -7.06 -6.99 -2.34
C THR A 125 -8.17 -7.67 -1.52
N PRO A 126 -9.03 -8.49 -2.14
CA PRO A 126 -9.99 -9.31 -1.41
C PRO A 126 -9.34 -10.17 -0.31
N THR A 127 -8.14 -10.69 -0.57
CA THR A 127 -7.36 -11.47 0.40
C THR A 127 -6.93 -10.64 1.60
N ASP A 128 -6.58 -9.37 1.41
CA ASP A 128 -6.23 -8.48 2.54
C ASP A 128 -7.42 -8.30 3.47
N PHE A 129 -8.60 -8.06 2.88
CA PHE A 129 -9.84 -7.87 3.65
C PHE A 129 -10.32 -9.16 4.30
N GLU A 130 -10.20 -10.31 3.62
CA GLU A 130 -10.48 -11.63 4.19
C GLU A 130 -9.64 -11.86 5.46
N ARG A 131 -8.33 -11.61 5.39
CA ARG A 131 -7.41 -11.75 6.54
C ARG A 131 -7.82 -10.84 7.69
N PHE A 132 -8.16 -9.58 7.41
CA PHE A 132 -8.65 -8.66 8.43
C PHE A 132 -9.95 -9.17 9.08
N LEU A 133 -10.90 -9.68 8.28
CA LEU A 133 -12.17 -10.21 8.78
C LEU A 133 -11.99 -11.45 9.67
N THR A 134 -10.93 -12.25 9.49
CA THR A 134 -10.66 -13.38 10.41
C THR A 134 -10.45 -12.94 11.87
N LEU A 135 -10.02 -11.70 12.11
CA LEU A 135 -9.88 -11.16 13.46
C LEU A 135 -11.20 -10.69 14.06
N LEU A 136 -12.13 -10.22 13.23
CA LEU A 136 -13.48 -9.82 13.65
C LEU A 136 -14.42 -11.03 13.80
N TYR A 137 -14.17 -12.08 13.01
CA TYR A 137 -14.96 -13.30 12.94
C TYR A 137 -14.04 -14.54 13.07
N PRO A 138 -13.38 -14.72 14.23
CA PRO A 138 -12.51 -15.86 14.45
C PRO A 138 -13.33 -17.16 14.47
N LYS A 139 -12.82 -18.21 13.83
CA LYS A 139 -13.36 -19.57 14.00
C LYS A 139 -13.03 -20.15 15.37
N ASP A 140 -11.86 -19.80 15.87
CA ASP A 140 -11.31 -20.26 17.14
C ASP A 140 -10.72 -19.04 17.86
N PHE A 141 -11.16 -18.78 19.08
CA PHE A 141 -10.67 -17.66 19.89
C PHE A 141 -9.29 -17.94 20.51
N THR A 142 -8.88 -19.21 20.55
CA THR A 142 -7.60 -19.64 21.14
C THR A 142 -6.44 -19.57 20.14
N LYS A 143 -6.73 -19.60 18.82
CA LYS A 143 -5.73 -19.65 17.76
C LYS A 143 -6.03 -18.66 16.66
N THR A 144 -5.02 -17.87 16.31
CA THR A 144 -5.12 -16.95 15.18
C THR A 144 -4.90 -17.69 13.86
N GLU A 145 -5.79 -17.48 12.88
CA GLU A 145 -5.67 -18.05 11.53
C GLU A 145 -4.55 -17.38 10.70
N LEU A 146 -4.08 -16.21 11.14
CA LEU A 146 -3.06 -15.43 10.45
C LEU A 146 -1.65 -15.87 10.83
N THR A 147 -0.91 -16.36 9.84
CA THR A 147 0.49 -16.76 9.98
C THR A 147 1.38 -16.00 9.01
N GLY A 148 2.52 -15.51 9.51
CA GLY A 148 3.54 -14.85 8.70
C GLY A 148 3.33 -13.35 8.49
N THR A 149 4.39 -12.68 8.10
CA THR A 149 4.47 -11.21 8.00
C THR A 149 3.46 -10.62 7.03
N GLU A 150 3.32 -11.21 5.83
CA GLU A 150 2.40 -10.72 4.80
C GLU A 150 0.95 -10.67 5.27
N ALA A 151 0.52 -11.68 6.03
CA ALA A 151 -0.84 -11.73 6.56
C ALA A 151 -1.10 -10.60 7.57
N TRP A 152 -0.14 -10.32 8.44
CA TRP A 152 -0.25 -9.22 9.40
C TRP A 152 -0.06 -7.85 8.76
N ILE A 153 0.73 -7.74 7.67
CA ILE A 153 0.81 -6.51 6.87
C ILE A 153 -0.56 -6.19 6.25
N SER A 154 -1.29 -7.19 5.73
CA SER A 154 -2.67 -6.99 5.25
C SER A 154 -3.56 -6.35 6.32
N VAL A 155 -3.50 -6.87 7.55
CA VAL A 155 -4.25 -6.33 8.69
C VAL A 155 -3.80 -4.92 9.04
N LEU A 156 -2.48 -4.68 9.10
CA LEU A 156 -1.91 -3.38 9.41
C LEU A 156 -2.37 -2.32 8.42
N LYS A 157 -2.39 -2.63 7.11
CA LYS A 157 -2.87 -1.71 6.07
C LYS A 157 -4.30 -1.23 6.33
N ILE A 158 -5.23 -2.17 6.48
CA ILE A 158 -6.66 -1.88 6.69
C ILE A 158 -6.87 -1.18 8.03
N ALA A 159 -6.25 -1.68 9.10
CA ALA A 159 -6.37 -1.10 10.43
C ALA A 159 -5.82 0.33 10.50
N THR A 160 -4.79 0.65 9.70
CA THR A 160 -4.25 2.01 9.61
C THR A 160 -5.18 2.93 8.83
N GLN A 161 -5.64 2.51 7.64
CA GLN A 161 -6.48 3.35 6.78
C GLN A 161 -7.85 3.66 7.37
N PHE A 162 -8.44 2.70 8.09
CA PHE A 162 -9.74 2.87 8.74
C PHE A 162 -9.64 3.09 10.24
N GLU A 163 -8.44 3.38 10.76
CA GLU A 163 -8.22 3.76 12.16
C GLU A 163 -8.71 2.76 13.22
N PHE A 164 -8.54 1.45 12.98
CA PHE A 164 -8.75 0.43 14.00
C PHE A 164 -7.54 0.36 14.95
N ALA A 165 -7.50 1.23 15.96
CA ALA A 165 -6.34 1.40 16.85
C ALA A 165 -5.86 0.09 17.50
N SER A 166 -6.78 -0.70 18.10
CA SER A 166 -6.43 -1.95 18.78
C SER A 166 -5.91 -3.03 17.81
N LEU A 167 -6.53 -3.16 16.63
CA LEU A 167 -6.08 -4.11 15.60
C LEU A 167 -4.75 -3.67 14.97
N ARG A 168 -4.53 -2.37 14.83
CA ARG A 168 -3.25 -1.80 14.39
C ARG A 168 -2.16 -2.13 15.41
N ALA A 169 -2.38 -1.91 16.70
CA ALA A 169 -1.43 -2.24 17.75
C ALA A 169 -1.10 -3.75 17.77
N LEU A 170 -2.13 -4.60 17.67
CA LEU A 170 -1.96 -6.06 17.57
C LEU A 170 -1.11 -6.45 16.35
N ALA A 171 -1.39 -5.90 15.17
CA ALA A 171 -0.65 -6.19 13.95
C ALA A 171 0.81 -5.76 14.05
N ILE A 172 1.09 -4.58 14.62
CA ILE A 172 2.44 -4.11 14.93
C ILE A 172 3.17 -5.14 15.80
N THR A 173 2.62 -5.50 16.95
CA THR A 173 3.25 -6.47 17.87
C THR A 173 3.56 -7.80 17.18
N ARG A 174 2.62 -8.31 16.37
CA ARG A 174 2.80 -9.58 15.66
C ARG A 174 3.86 -9.49 14.56
N ILE A 175 3.86 -8.43 13.76
CA ILE A 175 4.86 -8.19 12.71
C ILE A 175 6.26 -8.08 13.32
N ARG A 176 6.40 -7.38 14.45
CA ARG A 176 7.69 -7.25 15.15
C ARG A 176 8.32 -8.60 15.47
N ASN A 177 7.50 -9.59 15.85
CA ASN A 177 7.96 -10.94 16.17
C ASN A 177 8.43 -11.72 14.93
N PHE A 178 7.90 -11.41 13.75
CA PHE A 178 8.30 -12.05 12.49
C PHE A 178 9.45 -11.32 11.77
N LEU A 179 9.57 -10.00 11.93
CA LEU A 179 10.59 -9.19 11.27
C LEU A 179 11.89 -9.14 12.08
N VAL A 180 12.79 -10.08 11.77
CA VAL A 180 14.14 -10.12 12.34
C VAL A 180 15.08 -9.12 11.65
N ASN A 181 14.88 -8.86 10.36
CA ASN A 181 15.78 -8.02 9.55
C ASN A 181 15.53 -6.52 9.78
N ALA A 182 16.57 -5.79 10.22
CA ALA A 182 16.47 -4.34 10.49
C ALA A 182 16.07 -3.48 9.27
N PRO A 183 16.58 -3.70 8.04
CA PRO A 183 16.18 -2.91 6.86
C PRO A 183 14.70 -3.07 6.50
N GLU A 184 14.15 -4.27 6.65
CA GLU A 184 12.72 -4.54 6.41
C GLU A 184 11.87 -3.90 7.50
N ARG A 185 12.32 -3.96 8.75
CA ARG A 185 11.67 -3.29 9.87
C ARG A 185 11.60 -1.78 9.65
N ILE A 186 12.67 -1.15 9.15
CA ILE A 186 12.68 0.29 8.81
C ILE A 186 11.69 0.60 7.70
N ALA A 187 11.70 -0.19 6.62
CA ALA A 187 10.79 0.04 5.49
C ALA A 187 9.32 0.00 5.94
N VAL A 188 8.93 -1.03 6.70
CA VAL A 188 7.57 -1.15 7.24
C VAL A 188 7.28 -0.05 8.24
N ALA A 189 8.21 0.26 9.15
CA ALA A 189 8.02 1.30 10.14
C ALA A 189 7.79 2.68 9.52
N LYS A 190 8.58 3.06 8.50
CA LYS A 190 8.39 4.32 7.76
C LYS A 190 7.08 4.32 6.99
N GLN A 191 6.75 3.22 6.30
CA GLN A 191 5.54 3.14 5.50
C GLN A 191 4.26 3.33 6.33
N TYR A 192 4.23 2.81 7.56
CA TYR A 192 3.04 2.86 8.42
C TYR A 192 3.18 3.82 9.61
N GLY A 193 4.24 4.64 9.70
CA GLY A 193 4.47 5.58 10.80
C GLY A 193 4.60 4.91 12.18
N ILE A 194 5.57 3.99 12.33
CA ILE A 194 5.82 3.22 13.55
C ILE A 194 7.19 3.61 14.14
N ASP A 195 7.22 4.70 14.90
CA ASP A 195 8.47 5.31 15.36
C ASP A 195 9.25 4.45 16.37
N ASN A 196 8.53 3.65 17.18
CA ASN A 196 9.14 2.83 18.23
C ASN A 196 10.07 1.72 17.69
N TRP A 197 9.97 1.38 16.40
CA TRP A 197 10.85 0.40 15.76
C TRP A 197 12.12 1.03 15.19
N LEU A 198 12.04 2.30 14.79
CA LEU A 198 13.09 2.97 14.02
C LEU A 198 14.38 3.09 14.84
N VAL A 199 14.28 3.54 16.09
CA VAL A 199 15.45 3.73 16.95
C VAL A 199 16.26 2.44 17.10
N GLN A 200 15.58 1.33 17.40
CA GLN A 200 16.28 0.05 17.56
C GLN A 200 16.84 -0.44 16.22
N ALA A 201 16.05 -0.36 15.13
CA ALA A 201 16.49 -0.84 13.83
C ALA A 201 17.69 -0.07 13.26
N TYR A 202 17.72 1.26 13.40
CA TYR A 202 18.89 2.05 12.99
C TYR A 202 20.08 1.82 13.90
N THR A 203 19.87 1.63 15.21
CA THR A 203 20.95 1.28 16.15
C THR A 203 21.60 -0.04 15.71
N ASP A 204 20.79 -1.09 15.48
CA ASP A 204 21.25 -2.40 15.01
C ASP A 204 22.07 -2.28 13.71
N LEU A 205 21.61 -1.46 12.75
CA LEU A 205 22.32 -1.24 11.48
C LEU A 205 23.61 -0.41 11.62
N CYS A 206 23.65 0.52 12.57
CA CYS A 206 24.83 1.34 12.83
C CYS A 206 25.92 0.55 13.56
N THR A 207 25.55 -0.42 14.40
CA THR A 207 26.48 -1.27 15.13
C THR A 207 26.91 -2.52 14.37
N ARG A 208 26.16 -2.93 13.33
CA ARG A 208 26.49 -4.09 12.49
C ARG A 208 27.84 -3.91 11.79
N ASP A 209 28.67 -4.94 11.76
CA ASP A 209 29.97 -4.90 11.07
C ASP A 209 29.81 -4.86 9.55
N GLU A 210 28.87 -5.65 9.02
CA GLU A 210 28.61 -5.74 7.59
C GLU A 210 28.05 -4.42 7.01
N PRO A 211 28.54 -4.00 5.84
CA PRO A 211 28.00 -2.85 5.12
C PRO A 211 26.57 -3.14 4.64
N LEU A 212 25.87 -2.09 4.25
CA LEU A 212 24.52 -2.21 3.69
C LEU A 212 24.61 -2.71 2.24
N THR A 213 23.83 -3.72 1.90
CA THR A 213 23.69 -4.17 0.50
C THR A 213 22.82 -3.19 -0.30
N LEU A 214 22.87 -3.27 -1.63
CA LEU A 214 22.04 -2.42 -2.50
C LEU A 214 20.55 -2.61 -2.24
N GLU A 215 20.11 -3.86 -2.05
CA GLU A 215 18.69 -4.17 -1.80
C GLU A 215 18.23 -3.66 -0.43
N GLU A 216 19.07 -3.76 0.60
CA GLU A 216 18.79 -3.16 1.90
C GLU A 216 18.77 -1.62 1.82
N GLY A 217 19.69 -1.02 1.06
CA GLY A 217 19.73 0.43 0.83
C GLY A 217 18.47 0.96 0.17
N ARG A 218 17.90 0.23 -0.79
CA ARG A 218 16.60 0.59 -1.40
C ARG A 218 15.45 0.57 -0.39
N LYS A 219 15.46 -0.37 0.56
CA LYS A 219 14.42 -0.49 1.60
C LYS A 219 14.51 0.63 2.63
N VAL A 220 15.72 1.02 3.02
CA VAL A 220 15.97 2.06 4.04
C VAL A 220 15.71 3.47 3.46
N GLY A 221 16.11 3.70 2.21
CA GLY A 221 15.98 5.00 1.54
C GLY A 221 17.31 5.77 1.52
N LEU A 222 17.48 6.65 0.55
CA LEU A 222 18.78 7.28 0.26
C LEU A 222 19.25 8.18 1.40
N GLU A 223 18.35 9.01 1.93
CA GLU A 223 18.64 9.97 3.00
C GLU A 223 19.14 9.24 4.25
N ASP A 224 18.38 8.25 4.69
CA ASP A 224 18.71 7.40 5.83
C ASP A 224 20.01 6.64 5.64
N VAL A 225 20.32 6.20 4.41
CA VAL A 225 21.60 5.55 4.10
C VAL A 225 22.76 6.52 4.32
N ILE A 226 22.63 7.77 3.86
CA ILE A 226 23.66 8.79 4.06
C ILE A 226 23.89 9.05 5.55
N ASP A 227 22.81 9.22 6.31
CA ASP A 227 22.89 9.47 7.75
C ASP A 227 23.42 8.25 8.51
N LEU A 228 23.04 7.03 8.12
CA LEU A 228 23.56 5.78 8.66
C LEU A 228 25.08 5.68 8.47
N TYR A 229 25.60 5.99 7.27
CA TYR A 229 27.04 5.96 7.03
C TYR A 229 27.79 7.05 7.81
N ARG A 230 27.16 8.22 8.03
CA ARG A 230 27.71 9.27 8.90
C ARG A 230 27.80 8.80 10.34
N VAL A 231 26.74 8.23 10.89
CA VAL A 231 26.72 7.68 12.25
C VAL A 231 27.75 6.57 12.41
N ARG A 232 27.85 5.63 11.45
CA ARG A 232 28.88 4.57 11.45
C ARG A 232 30.30 5.12 11.46
N ALA A 233 30.57 6.18 10.69
CA ALA A 233 31.87 6.83 10.72
C ALA A 233 32.16 7.45 12.11
N LEU A 234 31.19 8.15 12.69
CA LEU A 234 31.34 8.75 14.02
C LEU A 234 31.62 7.72 15.11
N ILE A 235 30.93 6.58 15.08
CA ILE A 235 31.18 5.45 16.00
C ILE A 235 32.62 4.95 15.86
N ARG A 236 33.10 4.75 14.62
CA ARG A 236 34.45 4.21 14.35
C ARG A 236 35.58 5.18 14.74
N TYR A 237 35.41 6.48 14.49
CA TYR A 237 36.45 7.48 14.75
C TYR A 237 36.44 8.03 16.18
N SER A 238 35.32 7.92 16.91
CA SER A 238 35.22 8.42 18.28
C SER A 238 35.59 7.32 19.28
N SER A 239 36.82 7.37 19.78
CA SER A 239 37.38 6.42 20.77
C SER A 239 36.54 6.22 22.04
N ASN A 240 35.63 7.16 22.37
CA ASN A 240 34.74 7.11 23.53
C ASN A 240 33.32 6.55 23.25
N LEU A 241 32.85 6.48 21.99
CA LEU A 241 31.50 6.00 21.64
C LEU A 241 31.41 4.47 21.56
N ASN A 242 32.55 3.79 21.34
CA ASN A 242 32.63 2.33 21.22
C ASN A 242 32.27 1.54 22.51
N ARG A 243 31.97 2.21 23.63
CA ARG A 243 31.79 1.55 24.93
C ARG A 243 30.37 1.59 25.52
N HIS A 244 29.45 2.40 24.98
CA HIS A 244 28.12 2.53 25.56
C HIS A 244 27.00 2.55 24.49
N HIS A 245 26.18 1.50 24.51
CA HIS A 245 25.02 1.33 23.63
C HIS A 245 24.03 2.51 23.73
N ASP A 246 23.86 3.08 24.93
CA ASP A 246 23.00 4.25 25.16
C ASP A 246 23.47 5.51 24.44
N THR A 247 24.80 5.69 24.34
CA THR A 247 25.39 6.82 23.60
C THR A 247 25.15 6.68 22.10
N ILE A 248 25.22 5.45 21.58
CA ILE A 248 24.91 5.15 20.17
C ILE A 248 23.43 5.41 19.89
N ARG A 249 22.53 4.94 20.77
CA ARG A 249 21.09 5.19 20.68
C ARG A 249 20.78 6.69 20.68
N ALA A 250 21.42 7.47 21.56
CA ALA A 250 21.25 8.93 21.61
C ALA A 250 21.74 9.62 20.32
N LEU A 251 22.86 9.15 19.75
CA LEU A 251 23.39 9.66 18.48
C LEU A 251 22.43 9.35 17.32
N VAL A 252 21.87 8.13 17.27
CA VAL A 252 20.88 7.73 16.28
C VAL A 252 19.61 8.58 16.40
N CYS A 253 19.07 8.76 17.61
CA CYS A 253 17.91 9.63 17.81
C CYS A 253 18.17 11.06 17.31
N LYS A 254 19.39 11.58 17.51
CA LYS A 254 19.77 12.92 17.07
C LYS A 254 19.88 13.03 15.54
N GLU A 255 20.60 12.14 14.87
CA GLU A 255 20.80 12.24 13.41
C GLU A 255 19.52 11.91 12.64
N PHE A 256 18.76 10.91 13.07
CA PHE A 256 17.53 10.50 12.38
C PHE A 256 16.29 11.29 12.85
N HIS A 257 16.46 12.30 13.71
CA HIS A 257 15.37 13.14 14.25
C HIS A 257 14.25 12.32 14.91
N LEU A 258 14.60 11.23 15.60
CA LEU A 258 13.67 10.33 16.26
C LEU A 258 13.49 10.72 17.72
N THR A 259 12.26 10.58 18.24
CA THR A 259 12.00 10.70 19.67
C THR A 259 12.61 9.49 20.39
N SER A 260 13.52 9.73 21.35
CA SER A 260 14.03 8.65 22.18
C SER A 260 12.88 8.19 23.09
N ALA A 261 12.19 7.11 22.71
CA ALA A 261 11.40 6.37 23.68
C ALA A 261 12.37 5.88 24.76
N SER A 262 12.37 6.56 25.91
CA SER A 262 13.09 6.16 27.10
C SER A 262 12.64 4.74 27.46
N GLY A 263 13.59 3.82 27.60
CA GLY A 263 13.30 2.43 27.94
C GLY A 263 12.50 2.33 29.23
N LYS A 264 11.23 1.93 29.11
CA LYS A 264 10.43 1.19 30.08
C LYS A 264 9.33 0.46 29.31
N GLU A 265 9.68 -0.67 28.71
CA GLU A 265 8.73 -1.71 28.31
C GLU A 265 9.55 -3.00 28.09
N GLU A 266 10.13 -3.49 29.19
CA GLU A 266 10.51 -4.88 29.34
C GLU A 266 9.80 -5.43 30.58
N ALA A 267 9.18 -6.60 30.40
CA ALA A 267 8.61 -7.53 31.38
C ALA A 267 7.21 -7.23 31.96
N GLU A 268 6.18 -7.68 31.23
CA GLU A 268 4.84 -8.19 31.64
C GLU A 268 3.99 -8.06 30.36
N ASP A 269 3.83 -9.06 29.50
CA ASP A 269 3.02 -10.24 29.73
C ASP A 269 3.53 -11.41 28.87
N ALA A 270 4.11 -12.40 29.56
CA ALA A 270 4.16 -13.77 29.11
C ALA A 270 3.22 -14.56 30.04
N ASP A 271 1.92 -14.40 29.82
CA ASP A 271 0.87 -15.39 30.10
C ASP A 271 -0.48 -14.75 29.81
N ILE A 272 -1.14 -15.22 28.75
CA ILE A 272 -2.58 -15.51 28.54
C ILE A 272 -2.80 -15.82 27.05
#